data_AF-A0AA39VP24-F1
#
_entry.id   AF-A0AA39VP24-F1
#
_cell.length_a   1.000
_cell.length_b   1.000
_cell.length_c   1.000
_cell.angle_alpha   90.00
_cell.angle_beta   90.00
_cell.angle_gamma   90.00
#
_symmetry.space_group_name_H-M   'P 1'
#
loop_
_entity.id
_entity.type
_entity.pdbx_description
1 polymer ?
#
loop_
_entity_poly.entity_id
_entity_poly.type
_entity_poly.pdbx_seq_one_letter_code
_entity_poly.pdbx_strand_id
1 'polypeptide(L)'
;MATMFWYLAIALSIATVFGSMATIATEMNAIDQCWRQNPNWRRHRQQLAKCSVGFAGKMTDNIGKDVTHYKVTDPSDNPLNPKPGTLRYGTIMISGKVWITFQRDMRITLQKPLLITSYTAIDARGTTVHISGVACLMIYKASNVIVHGLYIHHCRADEQSLVMGPDGKIKQLGKADGDAIRLVSATKVWIDHNTLYKCEDGLIDVSRGSTDVTISNNWFRDQDKVMLLGHDDGFIRDKNMKVTVAFNHFGPNCNQRMPR
;
A
#
# COMPACT_ATOMS: atom_id res chain seq x y z
N MET A 1 51.66 28.95 -71.94
CA MET A 1 51.99 27.63 -71.37
C MET A 1 51.05 27.42 -70.20
N ALA A 2 50.04 26.56 -70.37
CA ALA A 2 48.89 26.44 -69.48
C ALA A 2 49.23 25.65 -68.21
N THR A 3 48.90 26.21 -67.04
CA THR A 3 48.99 25.52 -65.75
C THR A 3 47.58 25.08 -65.33
N MET A 4 47.29 23.79 -65.49
CA MET A 4 46.10 23.12 -64.93
C MET A 4 46.24 23.01 -63.41
N PHE A 5 45.32 23.62 -62.66
CA PHE A 5 45.13 23.34 -61.24
C PHE A 5 44.13 22.19 -61.07
N TRP A 6 44.59 21.07 -60.52
CA TRP A 6 43.75 19.96 -60.12
C TRP A 6 43.16 20.24 -58.73
N TYR A 7 41.84 20.42 -58.65
CA TYR A 7 41.12 20.47 -57.38
C TYR A 7 40.77 19.03 -56.96
N LEU A 8 41.37 18.56 -55.87
CA LEU A 8 41.04 17.29 -55.22
C LEU A 8 39.80 17.51 -54.33
N ALA A 9 38.62 17.03 -54.76
CA ALA A 9 37.42 17.05 -53.94
C ALA A 9 37.45 15.90 -52.92
N ILE A 10 37.63 16.21 -51.64
CA ILE A 10 37.51 15.24 -50.54
C ILE A 10 36.04 15.14 -50.16
N ALA A 11 35.40 14.01 -50.50
CA ALA A 11 34.05 13.71 -50.05
C ALA A 11 34.08 13.28 -48.57
N LEU A 12 33.60 14.15 -47.68
CA LEU A 12 33.45 13.84 -46.25
C LEU A 12 32.15 13.03 -46.07
N SER A 13 32.25 11.71 -45.91
CA SER A 13 31.12 10.86 -45.56
C SER A 13 30.81 11.01 -44.07
N ILE A 14 29.73 11.71 -43.74
CA ILE A 14 29.20 11.78 -42.37
C ILE A 14 28.51 10.45 -42.09
N ALA A 15 29.21 9.54 -41.41
CA ALA A 15 28.60 8.32 -40.87
C ALA A 15 27.71 8.71 -39.67
N THR A 16 26.40 8.80 -39.91
CA THR A 16 25.41 8.94 -38.82
C THR A 16 25.33 7.61 -38.07
N VAL A 17 26.01 7.53 -36.93
CA VAL A 17 25.85 6.42 -35.98
C VAL A 17 24.49 6.59 -35.31
N PHE A 18 23.47 5.89 -35.80
CA PHE A 18 22.24 5.66 -35.05
C PHE A 18 22.57 4.73 -33.87
N GLY A 19 23.01 5.31 -32.76
CA GLY A 19 23.05 4.59 -31.49
C GLY A 19 21.63 4.21 -31.12
N SER A 20 21.26 2.93 -31.22
CA SER A 20 20.04 2.43 -30.62
C SER A 20 20.16 2.63 -29.12
N MET A 21 19.45 3.61 -28.57
CA MET A 21 19.16 3.59 -27.14
C MET A 21 18.28 2.38 -26.90
N ALA A 22 18.89 1.24 -26.62
CA ALA A 22 18.21 0.13 -25.99
C ALA A 22 17.79 0.63 -24.60
N THR A 23 16.61 1.24 -24.53
CA THR A 23 15.90 1.40 -23.26
C THR A 23 15.79 0.01 -22.67
N ILE A 24 16.51 -0.24 -21.58
CA ILE A 24 16.27 -1.41 -20.73
C ILE A 24 14.83 -1.26 -20.26
N ALA A 25 13.90 -1.87 -20.99
CA ALA A 25 12.54 -2.03 -20.51
C ALA A 25 12.68 -2.93 -19.27
N THR A 26 12.65 -2.32 -18.09
CA THR A 26 12.49 -3.08 -16.86
C THR A 26 11.20 -3.87 -17.02
N GLU A 27 11.29 -5.19 -17.18
CA GLU A 27 10.11 -6.03 -17.27
C GLU A 27 9.26 -5.82 -16.00
N MET A 28 8.09 -5.21 -16.18
CA MET A 28 7.14 -5.01 -15.10
C MET A 28 6.44 -6.33 -14.82
N ASN A 29 6.22 -6.66 -13.54
CA ASN A 29 5.42 -7.83 -13.19
C ASN A 29 3.94 -7.67 -13.60
N ALA A 30 3.18 -8.76 -13.53
CA ALA A 30 1.79 -8.82 -13.99
C ALA A 30 0.86 -7.78 -13.33
N ILE A 31 1.12 -7.38 -12.09
CA ILE A 31 0.33 -6.35 -11.39
C ILE A 31 0.67 -4.98 -11.97
N ASP A 32 1.95 -4.64 -12.01
CA ASP A 32 2.42 -3.32 -12.41
C ASP A 32 2.20 -3.05 -13.90
N GLN A 33 2.37 -4.07 -14.76
CA GLN A 33 2.08 -3.99 -16.19
C GLN A 33 0.62 -3.56 -16.46
N CYS A 34 -0.33 -3.98 -15.62
CA CYS A 34 -1.76 -3.70 -15.80
C CYS A 34 -2.16 -2.23 -15.60
N TRP A 35 -1.45 -1.46 -14.76
CA TRP A 35 -1.83 -0.06 -14.47
C TRP A 35 -0.73 0.97 -14.72
N ARG A 36 0.56 0.63 -14.55
CA ARG A 36 1.66 1.60 -14.66
C ARG A 36 1.85 2.14 -16.07
N GLN A 37 1.43 1.37 -17.08
CA GLN A 37 1.48 1.78 -18.48
C GLN A 37 0.48 2.91 -18.81
N ASN A 38 -0.51 3.21 -17.95
CA ASN A 38 -1.45 4.30 -18.21
C ASN A 38 -0.84 5.67 -17.86
N PRO A 39 -0.50 6.52 -18.85
CA PRO A 39 0.06 7.85 -18.57
C PRO A 39 -0.95 8.76 -17.85
N ASN A 40 -2.24 8.46 -17.98
CA ASN A 40 -3.35 9.19 -17.37
C ASN A 40 -3.86 8.53 -16.07
N TRP A 41 -3.04 7.73 -15.39
CA TRP A 41 -3.43 7.03 -14.15
C TRP A 41 -4.03 7.99 -13.09
N ARG A 42 -3.59 9.25 -13.05
CA ARG A 42 -4.12 10.27 -12.11
C ARG A 42 -5.61 10.53 -12.31
N ARG A 43 -6.10 10.46 -13.56
CA ARG A 43 -7.52 10.60 -13.91
C ARG A 43 -8.28 9.27 -13.80
N HIS A 44 -7.56 8.16 -13.75
CA HIS A 44 -8.10 6.80 -13.75
C HIS A 44 -7.61 5.99 -12.53
N ARG A 45 -7.52 6.63 -11.35
CA ARG A 45 -6.92 6.01 -10.15
C ARG A 45 -7.52 4.63 -9.84
N GLN A 46 -8.83 4.51 -9.98
CA GLN A 46 -9.60 3.29 -9.74
C GLN A 46 -9.26 2.12 -10.69
N GLN A 47 -8.57 2.35 -11.82
CA GLN A 47 -8.07 1.26 -12.67
C GLN A 47 -7.19 0.28 -11.88
N LEU A 48 -6.43 0.78 -10.89
CA LEU A 48 -5.59 -0.03 -10.01
C LEU A 48 -6.35 -1.23 -9.41
N ALA A 49 -7.62 -1.04 -9.03
CA ALA A 49 -8.43 -2.08 -8.40
C ALA A 49 -8.70 -3.30 -9.31
N LYS A 50 -8.49 -3.17 -10.62
CA LYS A 50 -8.60 -4.26 -11.60
C LYS A 50 -7.28 -5.03 -11.79
N CYS A 51 -6.20 -4.61 -11.13
CA CYS A 51 -4.85 -5.12 -11.38
C CYS A 51 -4.30 -6.06 -10.30
N SER A 52 -4.97 -6.17 -9.15
CA SER A 52 -4.63 -7.19 -8.14
C SER A 52 -4.69 -8.61 -8.73
N VAL A 53 -3.90 -9.51 -8.16
CA VAL A 53 -3.85 -10.95 -8.51
C VAL A 53 -3.83 -11.77 -7.22
N GLY A 54 -3.82 -13.10 -7.32
CA GLY A 54 -3.78 -13.97 -6.14
C GLY A 54 -5.12 -14.09 -5.43
N PHE A 55 -5.09 -14.46 -4.15
CA PHE A 55 -6.30 -14.81 -3.40
C PHE A 55 -7.21 -13.63 -3.07
N ALA A 56 -6.71 -12.39 -2.98
CA ALA A 56 -7.60 -11.22 -2.90
C ALA A 56 -8.49 -11.07 -4.16
N GLY A 57 -8.11 -11.71 -5.27
CA GLY A 57 -8.79 -11.55 -6.55
C GLY A 57 -8.77 -10.10 -7.02
N LYS A 58 -9.69 -9.73 -7.91
CA LYS A 58 -9.87 -8.34 -8.34
C LYS A 58 -10.61 -7.54 -7.27
N MET A 59 -10.15 -6.33 -7.01
CA MET A 59 -10.74 -5.42 -6.02
C MET A 59 -11.88 -4.56 -6.63
N THR A 60 -12.65 -5.11 -7.56
CA THR A 60 -13.67 -4.37 -8.33
C THR A 60 -14.82 -3.84 -7.46
N ASP A 61 -15.02 -4.39 -6.28
CA ASP A 61 -16.06 -3.93 -5.35
C ASP A 61 -15.67 -2.62 -4.64
N ASN A 62 -14.41 -2.18 -4.74
CA ASN A 62 -13.93 -0.89 -4.26
C ASN A 62 -14.15 0.27 -5.25
N ILE A 63 -14.66 0.00 -6.45
CA ILE A 63 -14.84 0.99 -7.51
C ILE A 63 -16.30 1.07 -7.95
N GLY A 64 -16.67 2.13 -8.66
CA GLY A 64 -18.05 2.35 -9.11
C GLY A 64 -18.49 3.81 -9.03
N LYS A 65 -19.71 4.07 -9.49
CA LYS A 65 -20.33 5.41 -9.44
C LYS A 65 -20.67 5.88 -8.03
N ASP A 66 -20.80 4.94 -7.11
CA ASP A 66 -21.15 5.14 -5.70
C ASP A 66 -19.93 5.38 -4.79
N VAL A 67 -18.73 5.49 -5.36
CA VAL A 67 -17.51 5.72 -4.58
C VAL A 67 -17.41 7.17 -4.14
N THR A 68 -17.25 7.35 -2.83
CA THR A 68 -16.86 8.64 -2.26
C THR A 68 -15.38 8.88 -2.50
N HIS A 69 -15.04 9.92 -3.27
CA HIS A 69 -13.66 10.36 -3.41
C HIS A 69 -13.29 11.27 -2.25
N TYR A 70 -12.38 10.81 -1.39
CA TYR A 70 -11.93 11.56 -0.22
C TYR A 70 -10.47 11.97 -0.37
N LYS A 71 -10.17 13.21 0.00
CA LYS A 71 -8.81 13.74 -0.05
C LYS A 71 -8.40 14.18 1.34
N VAL A 72 -7.37 13.54 1.89
CA VAL A 72 -6.73 13.95 3.14
C VAL A 72 -5.98 15.26 2.87
N THR A 73 -6.28 16.26 3.69
CA THR A 73 -5.71 17.61 3.66
C THR A 73 -5.01 17.96 4.97
N ASP A 74 -5.38 17.29 6.06
CA ASP A 74 -4.89 17.51 7.42
C ASP A 74 -4.19 16.24 7.93
N PRO A 75 -2.89 16.30 8.27
CA PRO A 75 -2.14 15.16 8.80
C PRO A 75 -2.37 14.93 10.30
N SER A 76 -3.18 15.75 10.97
CA SER A 76 -3.49 15.58 12.39
C SER A 76 -4.31 14.30 12.64
N ASP A 77 -4.19 13.77 13.85
CA ASP A 77 -4.94 12.60 14.29
C ASP A 77 -5.63 12.90 15.63
N ASN A 78 -6.92 12.60 15.72
CA ASN A 78 -7.66 12.57 16.98
C ASN A 78 -8.46 11.27 17.04
N PRO A 79 -8.13 10.34 17.95
CA PRO A 79 -8.69 9.00 17.95
C PRO A 79 -10.16 8.99 18.36
N LEU A 80 -10.63 9.99 19.11
CA LEU A 80 -12.00 10.03 19.64
C LEU A 80 -12.91 10.99 18.88
N ASN A 81 -12.35 11.99 18.20
CA ASN A 81 -13.12 12.98 17.45
C ASN A 81 -12.39 13.33 16.13
N PRO A 82 -12.37 12.39 15.16
CA PRO A 82 -11.72 12.62 13.88
C PRO A 82 -12.45 13.72 13.09
N LYS A 83 -11.69 14.67 12.53
CA LYS A 83 -12.26 15.80 11.77
C LYS A 83 -12.23 15.53 10.26
N PRO A 84 -13.21 16.03 9.48
CA PRO A 84 -13.09 16.06 8.02
C PRO A 84 -11.75 16.68 7.58
N GLY A 85 -11.11 16.10 6.57
CA GLY A 85 -9.75 16.41 6.14
C GLY A 85 -8.69 15.44 6.68
N THR A 86 -8.95 14.73 7.79
CA THR A 86 -7.99 13.78 8.40
C THR A 86 -8.12 12.37 7.82
N LEU A 87 -7.04 11.59 7.85
CA LEU A 87 -7.07 10.19 7.41
C LEU A 87 -8.07 9.36 8.23
N ARG A 88 -8.10 9.54 9.56
CA ARG A 88 -9.01 8.80 10.45
C ARG A 88 -10.48 9.05 10.15
N TYR A 89 -10.85 10.27 9.81
CA TYR A 89 -12.21 10.54 9.36
C TYR A 89 -12.52 9.76 8.08
N GLY A 90 -11.60 9.79 7.11
CA GLY A 90 -11.76 9.10 5.84
C GLY A 90 -11.94 7.59 5.96
N THR A 91 -11.21 6.94 6.88
CA THR A 91 -11.22 5.47 7.01
C THR A 91 -12.30 4.91 7.93
N ILE A 92 -13.02 5.78 8.68
CA ILE A 92 -14.00 5.35 9.69
C ILE A 92 -15.36 6.00 9.50
N MET A 93 -15.41 7.31 9.25
CA MET A 93 -16.66 8.09 9.31
C MET A 93 -17.41 8.11 7.98
N ILE A 94 -16.77 7.71 6.89
CA ILE A 94 -17.40 7.64 5.56
C ILE A 94 -18.07 6.27 5.42
N SER A 95 -19.39 6.29 5.22
CA SER A 95 -20.16 5.08 4.95
C SER A 95 -20.08 4.69 3.46
N GLY A 96 -20.16 3.39 3.19
CA GLY A 96 -20.07 2.85 1.83
C GLY A 96 -18.64 2.80 1.30
N LYS A 97 -18.50 2.89 -0.03
CA LYS A 97 -17.19 2.79 -0.70
C LYS A 97 -16.45 4.12 -0.64
N VAL A 98 -15.18 4.10 -0.27
CA VAL A 98 -14.34 5.31 -0.24
C VAL A 98 -12.99 5.07 -0.92
N TRP A 99 -12.60 6.01 -1.78
CA TRP A 99 -11.27 6.08 -2.38
C TRP A 99 -10.52 7.29 -1.82
N ILE A 100 -9.61 7.02 -0.89
CA ILE A 100 -8.85 8.01 -0.13
C ILE A 100 -7.55 8.33 -0.89
N THR A 101 -7.29 9.61 -1.09
CA THR A 101 -6.06 10.15 -1.67
C THR A 101 -5.50 11.26 -0.76
N PHE A 102 -4.31 11.76 -1.08
CA PHE A 102 -3.64 12.77 -0.27
C PHE A 102 -3.37 14.02 -1.11
N GLN A 103 -3.54 15.20 -0.50
CA GLN A 103 -3.34 16.48 -1.19
C GLN A 103 -1.87 16.74 -1.50
N ARG A 104 -0.97 16.29 -0.63
CA ARG A 104 0.47 16.58 -0.63
C ARG A 104 1.20 15.51 0.17
N ASP A 105 2.52 15.61 0.21
CA ASP A 105 3.34 14.79 1.09
C ASP A 105 2.97 15.06 2.56
N MET A 106 2.88 13.99 3.35
CA MET A 106 2.41 14.05 4.72
C MET A 106 3.17 13.08 5.61
N ARG A 107 3.34 13.48 6.88
CA ARG A 107 3.71 12.57 7.97
C ARG A 107 2.55 12.59 8.96
N ILE A 108 1.89 11.46 9.11
CA ILE A 108 0.74 11.27 9.99
C ILE A 108 1.22 10.39 11.15
N THR A 109 1.23 10.98 12.35
CA THR A 109 1.56 10.25 13.58
C THR A 109 0.27 9.93 14.31
N LEU A 110 -0.07 8.65 14.33
CA LEU A 110 -1.29 8.14 14.93
C LEU A 110 -1.17 8.13 16.46
N GLN A 111 -2.21 8.61 17.13
CA GLN A 111 -2.29 8.61 18.59
C GLN A 111 -2.77 7.26 19.15
N LYS A 112 -3.55 6.51 18.36
CA LYS A 112 -4.11 5.18 18.65
C LYS A 112 -4.28 4.39 17.34
N PRO A 113 -4.52 3.06 17.36
CA PRO A 113 -4.71 2.27 16.14
C PRO A 113 -5.74 2.90 15.18
N LEU A 114 -5.39 2.96 13.90
CA LEU A 114 -6.26 3.47 12.85
C LEU A 114 -7.13 2.32 12.32
N LEU A 115 -8.40 2.30 12.71
CA LEU A 115 -9.37 1.37 12.13
C LEU A 115 -9.63 1.71 10.66
N ILE A 116 -9.68 0.67 9.83
CA ILE A 116 -10.06 0.76 8.42
C ILE A 116 -11.30 -0.09 8.20
N THR A 117 -12.38 0.53 7.72
CA THR A 117 -13.66 -0.12 7.47
C THR A 117 -13.70 -0.78 6.09
N SER A 118 -14.70 -1.63 5.86
CA SER A 118 -14.91 -2.29 4.58
C SER A 118 -15.04 -1.31 3.41
N TYR A 119 -14.70 -1.76 2.21
CA TYR A 119 -14.81 -0.98 0.96
C TYR A 119 -13.95 0.29 0.93
N THR A 120 -12.83 0.29 1.66
CA THR A 120 -11.88 1.40 1.73
C THR A 120 -10.68 1.14 0.84
N ALA A 121 -10.34 2.09 -0.02
CA ALA A 121 -9.07 2.12 -0.74
C ALA A 121 -8.24 3.32 -0.29
N ILE A 122 -7.04 3.08 0.24
CA ILE A 122 -6.04 4.11 0.55
C ILE A 122 -5.01 4.12 -0.57
N ASP A 123 -4.96 5.21 -1.34
CA ASP A 123 -4.11 5.35 -2.53
C ASP A 123 -3.21 6.58 -2.38
N ALA A 124 -1.96 6.33 -2.00
CA ALA A 124 -0.94 7.37 -1.82
C ALA A 124 -0.16 7.73 -3.09
N ARG A 125 -0.53 7.19 -4.27
CA ARG A 125 0.21 7.50 -5.50
C ARG A 125 0.25 9.00 -5.78
N GLY A 126 1.43 9.48 -6.13
CA GLY A 126 1.70 10.88 -6.46
C GLY A 126 1.99 11.78 -5.25
N THR A 127 2.14 11.20 -4.07
CA THR A 127 2.54 11.83 -2.81
C THR A 127 3.40 10.87 -1.99
N THR A 128 4.24 11.38 -1.11
CA THR A 128 4.97 10.59 -0.11
C THR A 128 4.27 10.72 1.24
N VAL A 129 3.64 9.63 1.69
CA VAL A 129 2.86 9.60 2.93
C VAL A 129 3.48 8.62 3.91
N HIS A 130 3.91 9.14 5.05
CA HIS A 130 4.44 8.38 6.17
C HIS A 130 3.38 8.21 7.26
N ILE A 131 3.18 6.97 7.71
CA ILE A 131 2.34 6.60 8.86
C ILE A 131 3.26 6.03 9.94
N SER A 132 3.08 6.50 11.19
CA SER A 132 3.81 6.05 12.37
C SER A 132 2.99 6.25 13.63
N GLY A 133 3.49 5.85 14.80
CA GLY A 133 2.86 6.17 16.09
C GLY A 133 2.36 4.93 16.82
N VAL A 134 1.19 5.05 17.45
CA VAL A 134 0.62 3.98 18.29
C VAL A 134 -0.16 2.98 17.44
N ALA A 135 0.25 1.71 17.53
CA ALA A 135 0.05 0.70 16.50
C ALA A 135 0.32 1.31 15.13
N CYS A 136 -0.46 0.95 14.12
CA CYS A 136 -0.60 1.71 12.89
C CYS A 136 -1.96 1.39 12.28
N LEU A 137 -2.02 0.54 11.25
CA LEU A 137 -3.26 0.22 10.56
C LEU A 137 -3.89 -1.06 11.12
N MET A 138 -5.19 -1.02 11.42
CA MET A 138 -5.96 -2.17 11.87
C MET A 138 -7.19 -2.39 11.00
N ILE A 139 -7.24 -3.54 10.32
CA ILE A 139 -8.37 -3.99 9.51
C ILE A 139 -9.10 -5.06 10.33
N TYR A 140 -10.14 -4.65 11.05
CA TYR A 140 -10.88 -5.51 11.99
C TYR A 140 -12.30 -5.77 11.48
N LYS A 141 -12.64 -7.06 11.26
CA LYS A 141 -13.96 -7.48 10.77
C LYS A 141 -14.43 -6.69 9.54
N ALA A 142 -13.51 -6.45 8.61
CA ALA A 142 -13.73 -5.65 7.42
C ALA A 142 -13.38 -6.44 6.15
N SER A 143 -13.95 -6.05 5.02
CA SER A 143 -13.67 -6.66 3.73
C SER A 143 -13.50 -5.67 2.60
N ASN A 144 -12.86 -6.09 1.51
CA ASN A 144 -12.62 -5.25 0.33
C ASN A 144 -11.80 -4.01 0.72
N VAL A 145 -10.55 -4.21 1.17
CA VAL A 145 -9.66 -3.11 1.57
C VAL A 145 -8.41 -3.09 0.70
N ILE A 146 -8.04 -1.92 0.19
CA ILE A 146 -6.80 -1.69 -0.54
C ILE A 146 -5.91 -0.74 0.27
N VAL A 147 -4.67 -1.13 0.52
CA VAL A 147 -3.64 -0.27 1.14
C VAL A 147 -2.48 -0.15 0.16
N HIS A 148 -2.32 1.03 -0.44
CA HIS A 148 -1.40 1.20 -1.55
C HIS A 148 -0.51 2.45 -1.45
N GLY A 149 0.80 2.25 -1.59
CA GLY A 149 1.79 3.33 -1.76
C GLY A 149 2.24 4.04 -0.48
N LEU A 150 1.99 3.48 0.70
CA LEU A 150 2.32 4.11 1.98
C LEU A 150 3.73 3.76 2.46
N TYR A 151 4.36 4.66 3.23
CA TYR A 151 5.49 4.35 4.10
C TYR A 151 4.95 4.15 5.52
N ILE A 152 5.10 2.96 6.11
CA ILE A 152 4.58 2.66 7.45
C ILE A 152 5.72 2.17 8.32
N HIS A 153 5.98 2.87 9.42
CA HIS A 153 7.16 2.62 10.22
C HIS A 153 7.05 3.13 11.66
N HIS A 154 7.91 2.64 12.56
CA HIS A 154 7.96 3.10 13.94
C HIS A 154 6.59 3.03 14.63
N CYS A 155 5.83 1.99 14.31
CA CYS A 155 4.58 1.62 14.97
C CYS A 155 4.91 1.02 16.34
N ARG A 156 4.16 1.39 17.37
CA ARG A 156 4.45 1.07 18.78
C ARG A 156 3.30 0.33 19.45
N ALA A 157 3.61 -0.46 20.48
CA ALA A 157 2.61 -1.18 21.24
C ALA A 157 1.67 -0.25 22.03
N ASP A 158 0.48 -0.72 22.35
CA ASP A 158 -0.51 -0.08 23.21
C ASP A 158 -1.32 -1.15 23.95
N GLU A 159 -1.49 -1.00 25.25
CA GLU A 159 -2.22 -2.00 26.05
C GLU A 159 -3.73 -1.95 25.81
N GLN A 160 -4.31 -0.74 25.74
CA GLN A 160 -5.72 -0.52 25.42
C GLN A 160 -5.92 0.82 24.70
N SER A 161 -6.78 0.81 23.70
CA SER A 161 -7.09 2.02 22.92
C SER A 161 -8.58 2.30 22.92
N LEU A 162 -8.95 3.57 23.13
CA LEU A 162 -10.29 4.07 22.82
C LEU A 162 -10.22 4.80 21.47
N VAL A 163 -11.09 4.40 20.54
CA VAL A 163 -11.16 4.99 19.20
C VAL A 163 -12.60 5.18 18.76
N MET A 164 -12.85 6.16 17.90
CA MET A 164 -14.12 6.33 17.22
C MET A 164 -14.39 5.12 16.32
N GLY A 165 -15.58 4.55 16.43
CA GLY A 165 -16.10 3.49 15.58
C GLY A 165 -16.92 4.03 14.41
N PRO A 166 -17.15 3.20 13.37
CA PRO A 166 -17.94 3.59 12.20
C PRO A 166 -19.42 3.89 12.48
N ASP A 167 -19.92 3.47 13.64
CA ASP A 167 -21.26 3.76 14.17
C ASP A 167 -21.34 5.10 14.93
N GLY A 168 -20.25 5.89 14.91
CA GLY A 168 -20.15 7.15 15.65
C GLY A 168 -20.01 6.96 17.16
N LYS A 169 -19.72 5.73 17.62
CA LYS A 169 -19.56 5.39 19.03
C LYS A 169 -18.11 5.05 19.34
N ILE A 170 -17.67 5.37 20.55
CA ILE A 170 -16.33 4.99 21.01
C ILE A 170 -16.27 3.47 21.19
N LYS A 171 -15.23 2.87 20.62
CA LYS A 171 -14.89 1.46 20.73
C LYS A 171 -13.61 1.30 21.54
N GLN A 172 -13.62 0.30 22.42
CA GLN A 172 -12.42 -0.16 23.09
C GLN A 172 -11.77 -1.25 22.26
N LEU A 173 -10.51 -1.03 21.90
CA LEU A 173 -9.64 -2.03 21.30
C LEU A 173 -8.76 -2.61 22.40
N GLY A 174 -8.55 -3.93 22.33
CA GLY A 174 -7.57 -4.60 23.18
C GLY A 174 -6.14 -4.27 22.76
N LYS A 175 -5.20 -5.02 23.34
CA LYS A 175 -3.77 -4.85 23.10
C LYS A 175 -3.40 -4.85 21.62
N ALA A 176 -2.60 -3.87 21.24
CA ALA A 176 -1.90 -3.79 19.97
C ALA A 176 -0.41 -3.96 20.22
N ASP A 177 0.22 -4.90 19.52
CA ASP A 177 1.62 -5.25 19.75
C ASP A 177 2.61 -4.31 19.04
N GLY A 178 2.09 -3.41 18.19
CA GLY A 178 2.92 -2.47 17.44
C GLY A 178 3.18 -2.86 15.99
N ASP A 179 2.32 -3.70 15.40
CA ASP A 179 2.41 -4.06 13.98
C ASP A 179 2.12 -2.88 13.04
N ALA A 180 2.74 -2.87 11.86
CA ALA A 180 2.46 -1.87 10.83
C ALA A 180 1.04 -2.01 10.24
N ILE A 181 0.66 -3.23 9.87
CA ILE A 181 -0.68 -3.56 9.36
C ILE A 181 -1.15 -4.87 9.99
N ARG A 182 -2.26 -4.80 10.73
CA ARG A 182 -2.87 -5.96 11.40
C ARG A 182 -4.26 -6.25 10.84
N LEU A 183 -4.47 -7.50 10.41
CA LEU A 183 -5.74 -8.02 9.88
C LEU A 183 -6.32 -9.03 10.86
N VAL A 184 -7.55 -8.77 11.32
CA VAL A 184 -8.25 -9.62 12.28
C VAL A 184 -9.66 -9.87 11.79
N SER A 185 -9.96 -11.14 11.45
CA SER A 185 -11.21 -11.53 10.80
C SER A 185 -11.53 -10.69 9.55
N ALA A 186 -10.50 -10.36 8.76
CA ALA A 186 -10.63 -9.57 7.54
C ALA A 186 -10.68 -10.46 6.29
N THR A 187 -11.38 -10.03 5.24
CA THR A 187 -11.48 -10.82 4.00
C THR A 187 -11.28 -9.95 2.79
N LYS A 188 -10.59 -10.45 1.74
CA LYS A 188 -10.42 -9.71 0.48
C LYS A 188 -9.67 -8.39 0.71
N VAL A 189 -8.40 -8.51 1.05
CA VAL A 189 -7.50 -7.39 1.37
C VAL A 189 -6.29 -7.40 0.44
N TRP A 190 -5.96 -6.24 -0.13
CA TRP A 190 -4.79 -6.08 -0.98
C TRP A 190 -3.83 -5.03 -0.42
N ILE A 191 -2.63 -5.47 -0.06
CA ILE A 191 -1.54 -4.65 0.50
C ILE A 191 -0.46 -4.55 -0.57
N ASP A 192 -0.34 -3.39 -1.22
CA ASP A 192 0.45 -3.24 -2.44
C ASP A 192 1.38 -2.01 -2.44
N HIS A 193 2.62 -2.15 -2.92
CA HIS A 193 3.54 -1.01 -3.09
C HIS A 193 3.80 -0.18 -1.82
N ASN A 194 3.70 -0.78 -0.64
CA ASN A 194 4.02 -0.11 0.62
C ASN A 194 5.49 -0.32 0.99
N THR A 195 6.09 0.63 1.70
CA THR A 195 7.39 0.47 2.34
C THR A 195 7.21 0.33 3.86
N LEU A 196 7.61 -0.80 4.43
CA LEU A 196 7.30 -1.23 5.79
C LEU A 196 8.60 -1.51 6.55
N TYR A 197 8.84 -0.85 7.69
CA TYR A 197 10.10 -1.02 8.43
C TYR A 197 10.05 -0.53 9.89
N LYS A 198 10.97 -1.03 10.73
CA LYS A 198 11.25 -0.54 12.10
C LYS A 198 10.00 -0.40 12.98
N CYS A 199 9.13 -1.40 12.98
CA CYS A 199 7.99 -1.46 13.91
C CYS A 199 8.35 -2.28 15.15
N GLU A 200 7.68 -2.02 16.26
CA GLU A 200 8.02 -2.59 17.57
C GLU A 200 7.87 -4.12 17.61
N ASP A 201 6.81 -4.66 16.99
CA ASP A 201 6.64 -6.11 16.85
C ASP A 201 6.77 -6.59 15.39
N GLY A 202 5.68 -6.79 14.66
CA GLY A 202 5.66 -7.23 13.27
C GLY A 202 5.51 -6.09 12.25
N LEU A 203 5.60 -6.41 10.95
CA LEU A 203 5.12 -5.51 9.89
C LEU A 203 3.72 -5.90 9.43
N ILE A 204 3.51 -7.18 9.10
CA ILE A 204 2.18 -7.68 8.72
C ILE A 204 1.78 -8.82 9.65
N ASP A 205 0.62 -8.69 10.29
CA ASP A 205 -0.05 -9.77 11.01
C ASP A 205 -1.40 -10.05 10.33
N VAL A 206 -1.58 -11.29 9.86
CA VAL A 206 -2.84 -11.79 9.31
C VAL A 206 -3.31 -12.92 10.19
N SER A 207 -4.40 -12.73 10.93
CA SER A 207 -4.83 -13.70 11.92
C SER A 207 -6.35 -13.76 12.11
N ARG A 208 -6.79 -14.69 12.95
CA ARG A 208 -8.17 -14.79 13.47
C ARG A 208 -9.22 -14.95 12.37
N GLY A 209 -8.99 -15.88 11.46
CA GLY A 209 -9.86 -16.24 10.35
C GLY A 209 -9.82 -15.25 9.19
N SER A 210 -8.76 -14.45 9.10
CA SER A 210 -8.55 -13.59 7.94
C SER A 210 -8.18 -14.42 6.72
N THR A 211 -8.69 -14.06 5.54
CA THR A 211 -8.47 -14.84 4.31
C THR A 211 -8.62 -13.98 3.05
N ASP A 212 -8.33 -14.55 1.89
CA ASP A 212 -8.35 -13.88 0.59
C ASP A 212 -7.50 -12.61 0.61
N VAL A 213 -6.22 -12.76 0.98
CA VAL A 213 -5.28 -11.64 1.10
C VAL A 213 -4.22 -11.73 0.00
N THR A 214 -3.85 -10.60 -0.58
CA THR A 214 -2.68 -10.47 -1.46
C THR A 214 -1.76 -9.41 -0.88
N ILE A 215 -0.50 -9.76 -0.69
CA ILE A 215 0.58 -8.91 -0.23
C ILE A 215 1.60 -8.85 -1.36
N SER A 216 1.64 -7.73 -2.08
CA SER A 216 2.45 -7.63 -3.31
C SER A 216 3.25 -6.35 -3.46
N ASN A 217 4.38 -6.42 -4.17
CA ASN A 217 5.20 -5.24 -4.49
C ASN A 217 5.62 -4.37 -3.29
N ASN A 218 5.55 -4.90 -2.06
CA ASN A 218 5.94 -4.14 -0.89
C ASN A 218 7.45 -4.24 -0.69
N TRP A 219 8.02 -3.20 -0.10
CA TRP A 219 9.39 -3.18 0.35
C TRP A 219 9.44 -3.32 1.87
N PHE A 220 9.84 -4.49 2.36
CA PHE A 220 10.11 -4.76 3.76
C PHE A 220 11.60 -4.59 4.05
N ARG A 221 11.96 -3.87 5.10
CA ARG A 221 13.36 -3.68 5.50
C ARG A 221 13.50 -3.37 6.99
N ASP A 222 14.71 -3.50 7.51
CA ASP A 222 15.07 -3.11 8.88
C ASP A 222 14.08 -3.62 9.93
N GLN A 223 13.79 -4.92 9.90
CA GLN A 223 12.81 -5.56 10.76
C GLN A 223 13.25 -6.96 11.17
N ASP A 224 13.08 -7.29 12.46
CA ASP A 224 13.26 -8.66 12.92
C ASP A 224 12.12 -9.58 12.44
N LYS A 225 10.89 -9.32 12.90
CA LYS A 225 9.69 -10.10 12.58
C LYS A 225 8.93 -9.45 11.41
N VAL A 226 9.02 -10.01 10.21
CA VAL A 226 8.39 -9.38 9.03
C VAL A 226 6.89 -9.66 8.93
N MET A 227 6.49 -10.92 8.74
CA MET A 227 5.11 -11.27 8.39
C MET A 227 4.66 -12.55 9.10
N LEU A 228 3.59 -12.45 9.90
CA LEU A 228 2.97 -13.58 10.58
C LEU A 228 1.60 -13.91 9.94
N LEU A 229 1.42 -15.15 9.50
CA LEU A 229 0.19 -15.65 8.90
C LEU A 229 -0.42 -16.74 9.79
N GLY A 230 -1.28 -16.33 10.72
CA GLY A 230 -1.81 -17.17 11.81
C GLY A 230 -0.97 -17.03 13.08
N HIS A 231 -1.64 -16.81 14.22
CA HIS A 231 -0.97 -16.50 15.49
C HIS A 231 -1.07 -17.63 16.53
N ASP A 232 -2.06 -18.50 16.42
CA ASP A 232 -2.44 -19.47 17.44
C ASP A 232 -2.61 -20.85 16.80
N ASP A 233 -1.74 -21.79 17.17
CA ASP A 233 -1.65 -23.14 16.60
C ASP A 233 -2.98 -23.92 16.71
N GLY A 234 -3.82 -23.57 17.70
CA GLY A 234 -5.14 -24.17 17.91
C GLY A 234 -6.28 -23.47 17.17
N PHE A 235 -6.03 -22.35 16.50
CA PHE A 235 -7.10 -21.51 15.95
C PHE A 235 -7.66 -22.07 14.63
N ILE A 236 -8.65 -22.95 14.76
CA ILE A 236 -9.21 -23.73 13.64
C ILE A 236 -9.67 -22.90 12.43
N ARG A 237 -10.11 -21.64 12.64
CA ARG A 237 -10.57 -20.78 11.53
C ARG A 237 -9.43 -20.36 10.60
N ASP A 238 -8.17 -20.38 11.05
CA ASP A 238 -7.00 -20.05 10.23
C ASP A 238 -6.66 -21.17 9.23
N LYS A 239 -7.24 -22.38 9.36
CA LYS A 239 -7.10 -23.45 8.34
C LYS A 239 -7.62 -23.06 6.96
N ASN A 240 -8.54 -22.10 6.90
CA ASN A 240 -9.10 -21.58 5.65
C ASN A 240 -8.41 -20.30 5.16
N MET A 241 -7.30 -19.90 5.81
CA MET A 241 -6.52 -18.73 5.41
C MET A 241 -5.89 -18.96 4.04
N LYS A 242 -6.08 -17.98 3.15
CA LYS A 242 -5.47 -17.95 1.82
C LYS A 242 -4.77 -16.62 1.63
N VAL A 243 -3.45 -16.66 1.50
CA VAL A 243 -2.61 -15.46 1.34
C VAL A 243 -1.68 -15.67 0.15
N THR A 244 -1.65 -14.69 -0.75
CA THR A 244 -0.66 -14.62 -1.82
C THR A 244 0.42 -13.62 -1.42
N VAL A 245 1.67 -14.06 -1.37
CA VAL A 245 2.84 -13.20 -1.16
C VAL A 245 3.66 -13.21 -2.46
N ALA A 246 3.69 -12.10 -3.19
CA ALA A 246 4.30 -12.05 -4.53
C ALA A 246 4.98 -10.72 -4.83
N PHE A 247 6.12 -10.74 -5.54
CA PHE A 247 6.83 -9.54 -6.01
C PHE A 247 7.30 -8.57 -4.91
N ASN A 248 7.27 -8.98 -3.64
CA ASN A 248 7.78 -8.17 -2.54
C ASN A 248 9.31 -8.18 -2.53
N HIS A 249 9.89 -7.08 -2.09
CA HIS A 249 11.31 -7.00 -1.77
C HIS A 249 11.51 -7.14 -0.27
N PHE A 250 12.25 -8.15 0.16
CA PHE A 250 12.59 -8.41 1.55
C PHE A 250 14.07 -8.10 1.79
N GLY A 251 14.35 -6.94 2.36
CA GLY A 251 15.70 -6.50 2.70
C GLY A 251 15.93 -5.01 2.40
N PRO A 252 17.04 -4.43 2.86
CA PRO A 252 18.04 -5.07 3.72
C PRO A 252 17.51 -5.29 5.15
N ASN A 253 18.23 -6.10 5.93
CA ASN A 253 18.03 -6.27 7.36
C ASN A 253 16.63 -6.78 7.76
N CYS A 254 16.09 -7.73 6.99
CA CYS A 254 14.94 -8.54 7.39
C CYS A 254 15.44 -9.86 7.96
N ASN A 255 15.19 -10.13 9.25
CA ASN A 255 15.79 -11.30 9.90
C ASN A 255 14.96 -12.58 9.70
N GLN A 256 13.63 -12.51 9.87
CA GLN A 256 12.77 -13.70 9.88
C GLN A 256 11.32 -13.42 9.46
N ARG A 257 10.54 -14.50 9.29
CA ARG A 257 9.09 -14.50 8.99
C ARG A 257 8.74 -13.93 7.61
N MET A 258 9.25 -14.53 6.53
CA MET A 258 9.04 -14.07 5.14
C MET A 258 8.46 -15.16 4.21
N PRO A 259 7.26 -15.72 4.49
CA PRO A 259 6.43 -15.54 5.69
C PRO A 259 6.75 -16.56 6.82
N ARG A 260 6.10 -16.43 7.98
CA ARG A 260 5.96 -17.48 9.02
C ARG A 260 4.48 -17.79 9.24
#